data_AF-A0A916VST9-F1
#
_entry.id   AF-A0A916VST9-F1
#
_cell.length_a   1.000
_cell.length_b   1.000
_cell.length_c   1.000
_cell.angle_alpha   90.00
_cell.angle_beta   90.00
_cell.angle_gamma   90.00
#
_symmetry.space_group_name_H-M   'P 1'
#
loop_
_entity.id
_entity.type
_entity.pdbx_description
1 polymer ?
#
loop_
_entity_poly.entity_id
_entity_poly.type
_entity_poly.pdbx_seq_one_letter_code
_entity_poly.pdbx_strand_id
1 'polypeptide(L)'
;METIEIHEFSTGIIPEILPDGKWISRGFKVGEYMNLTLPQVPHSVGRAIANKGFEVAKDRNSQEPTFVGRVVLSISNEEPDYSVVAVVTTGQDEYGRSTSFYRYFLCSGKDNIWQILDWINTQQQQGINPVFNPSETKEVGKPNQHKITKN
;
A
#
# COMPACT_ATOMS: atom_id res chain seq x y z
N MET A 1 -12.74 -8.85 22.13
CA MET A 1 -11.62 -8.52 21.23
C MET A 1 -12.14 -8.60 19.82
N GLU A 2 -11.95 -7.53 19.06
CA GLU A 2 -12.36 -7.45 17.66
C GLU A 2 -11.09 -7.58 16.83
N THR A 3 -11.08 -8.48 15.84
CA THR A 3 -9.94 -8.63 14.93
C THR A 3 -10.37 -8.05 13.59
N ILE A 4 -9.55 -7.15 13.05
CA ILE A 4 -9.75 -6.64 11.69
C ILE A 4 -8.75 -7.24 10.73
N GLU A 5 -9.20 -7.42 9.50
CA GLU A 5 -8.38 -7.86 8.38
C GLU A 5 -7.85 -6.63 7.64
N ILE A 6 -6.53 -6.52 7.59
CA ILE A 6 -5.82 -5.49 6.84
C ILE A 6 -5.24 -6.16 5.62
N HIS A 7 -5.84 -5.85 4.48
CA HIS A 7 -5.29 -6.23 3.20
C HIS A 7 -4.22 -5.24 2.78
N GLU A 8 -3.36 -5.70 1.88
CA GLU A 8 -2.34 -4.90 1.24
C GLU A 8 -2.11 -5.29 -0.21
N PHE A 9 -1.59 -4.32 -0.97
CA PHE A 9 -1.12 -4.44 -2.33
C PHE A 9 -0.15 -3.31 -2.65
N SER A 10 0.55 -3.38 -3.77
CA SER A 10 1.59 -2.44 -4.16
C SER A 10 1.52 -2.05 -5.63
N THR A 11 2.14 -0.93 -6.00
CA THR A 11 2.28 -0.48 -7.40
C THR A 11 2.88 -1.61 -8.26
N GLY A 12 2.18 -1.99 -9.33
CA GLY A 12 2.68 -3.00 -10.27
C GLY A 12 3.84 -2.48 -11.11
N ILE A 13 5.02 -3.09 -10.96
CA ILE A 13 6.21 -2.78 -11.76
C ILE A 13 6.86 -4.05 -12.30
N ILE A 14 7.80 -3.88 -13.22
CA ILE A 14 8.78 -4.89 -13.60
C ILE A 14 10.07 -4.57 -12.82
N PRO A 15 10.34 -5.24 -11.68
CA PRO A 15 11.53 -4.96 -10.90
C PRO A 15 12.75 -5.69 -11.47
N GLU A 16 13.90 -5.02 -11.45
CA GLU A 16 15.22 -5.68 -11.52
C GLU A 16 15.90 -5.54 -10.17
N ILE A 17 16.28 -6.66 -9.56
CA ILE A 17 17.06 -6.69 -8.32
C ILE A 17 18.54 -6.67 -8.69
N LEU A 18 19.26 -5.66 -8.20
CA LEU A 18 20.69 -5.45 -8.41
C LEU A 18 21.52 -6.35 -7.48
N PRO A 19 22.82 -6.57 -7.78
CA PRO A 19 23.70 -7.39 -6.94
C PRO A 19 23.83 -6.92 -5.48
N ASP A 20 23.61 -5.63 -5.21
CA ASP A 20 23.64 -5.04 -3.87
C ASP A 20 22.29 -5.13 -3.12
N GLY A 21 21.31 -5.83 -3.70
CA GLY A 21 19.98 -6.02 -3.13
C GLY A 21 19.03 -4.84 -3.34
N LYS A 22 19.48 -3.73 -3.94
CA LYS A 22 18.58 -2.66 -4.37
C LYS A 22 17.78 -3.09 -5.59
N TRP A 23 16.75 -2.32 -5.91
CA TRP A 23 15.93 -2.57 -7.08
C TRP A 23 15.76 -1.30 -7.91
N ILE A 24 15.57 -1.50 -9.22
CA ILE A 24 15.14 -0.47 -10.16
C ILE A 24 13.86 -0.92 -10.86
N SER A 25 13.03 0.04 -11.28
CA SER A 25 11.88 -0.25 -12.13
C SER A 25 12.27 -0.23 -13.61
N ARG A 26 12.02 -1.34 -14.32
CA ARG A 26 12.09 -1.46 -15.79
C ARG A 26 10.79 -1.06 -16.51
N GLY A 27 9.85 -0.47 -15.76
CA GLY A 27 8.54 -0.07 -16.25
C GLY A 27 7.41 -0.43 -15.30
N PHE A 28 6.26 0.20 -15.53
CA PHE A 28 5.02 -0.06 -14.81
C PHE A 28 4.20 -1.13 -15.53
N LYS A 29 3.55 -2.00 -14.75
CA LYS A 29 2.52 -2.91 -15.27
C LYS A 29 1.18 -2.16 -15.25
N VAL A 30 0.85 -1.50 -16.36
CA VAL A 30 -0.32 -0.62 -16.46
C VAL A 30 -1.60 -1.40 -16.14
N GLY A 31 -2.37 -0.91 -15.17
CA GLY A 31 -3.62 -1.56 -14.74
C GLY A 31 -3.44 -2.75 -13.81
N GLU A 32 -2.19 -3.11 -13.47
CA GLU A 32 -1.89 -4.21 -12.56
C GLU A 32 -1.28 -3.71 -11.26
N TYR A 33 -1.51 -4.48 -10.21
CA TYR A 33 -0.86 -4.33 -8.92
C TYR A 33 0.00 -5.56 -8.64
N MET A 34 0.88 -5.46 -7.66
CA MET A 34 1.67 -6.60 -7.17
C MET A 34 1.52 -6.74 -5.66
N ASN A 35 2.03 -7.86 -5.12
CA ASN A 35 2.03 -8.14 -3.67
C ASN A 35 0.63 -8.03 -3.05
N LEU A 36 -0.37 -8.62 -3.73
CA LEU A 36 -1.76 -8.55 -3.31
C LEU A 36 -2.09 -9.65 -2.29
N THR A 37 -2.82 -9.26 -1.26
CA THR A 37 -3.51 -10.18 -0.34
C THR A 37 -4.99 -10.33 -0.67
N LEU A 38 -5.52 -9.48 -1.56
CA LEU A 38 -6.88 -9.56 -2.10
C LEU A 38 -6.86 -10.25 -3.47
N PRO A 39 -7.94 -10.95 -3.86
CA PRO A 39 -8.06 -11.50 -5.21
C PRO A 39 -8.07 -10.41 -6.29
N GLN A 40 -8.63 -9.25 -5.96
CA GLN A 40 -8.62 -8.06 -6.80
C GLN A 40 -8.69 -6.80 -5.93
N VAL A 41 -8.10 -5.70 -6.42
CA VAL A 41 -8.26 -4.39 -5.76
C VAL A 41 -9.72 -3.94 -5.91
N PRO A 42 -10.38 -3.48 -4.82
CA PRO A 42 -11.77 -3.03 -4.88
C PRO A 42 -11.94 -1.88 -5.87
N HIS A 43 -13.07 -1.84 -6.58
CA HIS A 43 -13.25 -0.93 -7.72
C HIS A 43 -13.21 0.54 -7.28
N SER A 44 -13.85 0.85 -6.14
CA SER A 44 -13.82 2.20 -5.54
C SER A 44 -12.38 2.66 -5.24
N VAL A 45 -11.54 1.78 -4.69
CA VAL A 45 -10.13 2.04 -4.35
C VAL A 45 -9.31 2.22 -5.62
N GLY A 46 -9.49 1.35 -6.62
CA GLY A 46 -8.82 1.47 -7.91
C GLY A 46 -9.10 2.82 -8.59
N ARG A 47 -10.36 3.29 -8.56
CA ARG A 47 -10.69 4.63 -9.08
C ARG A 47 -10.06 5.75 -8.26
N ALA A 48 -10.04 5.65 -6.94
CA ALA A 48 -9.40 6.66 -6.09
C ALA A 48 -7.90 6.79 -6.42
N ILE A 49 -7.23 5.67 -6.68
CA ILE A 49 -5.83 5.65 -7.16
C ILE A 49 -5.71 6.30 -8.54
N ALA A 50 -6.54 5.89 -9.51
CA ALA A 50 -6.51 6.43 -10.88
C ALA A 50 -6.76 7.95 -10.92
N ASN A 51 -7.60 8.46 -10.02
CA ASN A 51 -7.88 9.89 -9.85
C ASN A 51 -6.86 10.61 -8.98
N LYS A 52 -5.66 10.05 -8.80
CA LYS A 52 -4.55 10.68 -8.05
C LYS A 52 -4.89 10.97 -6.59
N GLY A 53 -5.85 10.26 -6.01
CA GLY A 53 -6.28 10.48 -4.63
C GLY A 53 -5.12 10.39 -3.66
N PHE A 54 -4.19 9.47 -3.85
CA PHE A 54 -3.05 9.26 -2.94
C PHE A 54 -1.76 9.98 -3.35
N GLU A 55 -1.79 10.79 -4.41
CA GLU A 55 -0.59 11.45 -4.91
C GLU A 55 -0.08 12.50 -3.92
N VAL A 56 1.23 12.52 -3.72
CA VAL A 56 1.93 13.50 -2.89
C VAL A 56 3.11 14.08 -3.66
N ALA A 57 3.30 15.39 -3.54
CA ALA A 57 4.51 16.06 -4.01
C ALA A 57 5.64 15.73 -3.04
N LYS A 58 6.43 14.71 -3.36
CA LYS A 58 7.59 14.31 -2.56
C LYS A 58 8.87 14.93 -3.11
N ASP A 59 9.72 15.46 -2.23
CA ASP A 59 11.06 15.88 -2.60
C ASP A 59 11.83 14.67 -3.16
N ARG A 60 12.43 14.83 -4.33
CA ARG A 60 13.23 13.80 -5.01
C ARG A 60 14.41 13.32 -4.16
N ASN A 61 14.88 14.16 -3.22
CA ASN A 61 15.98 13.84 -2.34
C ASN A 61 15.54 13.14 -1.04
N SER A 62 14.25 13.19 -0.68
CA SER A 62 13.76 12.61 0.56
C SER A 62 13.55 11.10 0.42
N GLN A 63 14.19 10.35 1.31
CA GLN A 63 14.00 8.90 1.45
C GLN A 63 12.89 8.56 2.46
N GLU A 64 12.44 9.54 3.26
CA GLU A 64 11.44 9.33 4.31
C GLU A 64 10.07 8.98 3.74
N PRO A 65 9.45 7.85 4.11
CA PRO A 65 8.13 7.49 3.60
C PRO A 65 7.07 8.53 3.96
N THR A 66 6.11 8.74 3.07
CA THR A 66 4.95 9.62 3.33
C THR A 66 3.69 8.77 3.45
N PHE A 67 2.90 9.02 4.49
CA PHE A 67 1.66 8.29 4.74
C PHE A 67 0.46 9.14 4.32
N VAL A 68 -0.44 8.57 3.53
CA VAL A 68 -1.67 9.22 3.07
C VAL A 68 -2.86 8.35 3.44
N GLY A 69 -3.59 8.75 4.47
CA GLY A 69 -4.83 8.11 4.88
C GLY A 69 -6.04 8.70 4.17
N ARG A 70 -6.92 7.86 3.62
CA ARG A 70 -8.20 8.27 3.05
C ARG A 70 -9.31 7.26 3.34
N VAL A 71 -10.50 7.80 3.53
CA VAL A 71 -11.74 7.03 3.39
C VAL A 71 -12.14 7.05 1.92
N VAL A 72 -12.29 5.87 1.35
CA VAL A 72 -12.79 5.66 -0.01
C VAL A 72 -14.22 5.15 0.11
N LEU A 73 -15.17 5.99 -0.31
CA LEU A 73 -16.58 5.64 -0.29
C LEU A 73 -16.90 4.66 -1.41
N SER A 74 -17.77 3.70 -1.10
CA SER A 74 -18.28 2.77 -2.08
C SER A 74 -19.08 3.49 -3.17
N ILE A 75 -19.16 2.83 -4.32
CA ILE A 75 -19.84 3.31 -5.52
C ILE A 75 -21.06 2.45 -5.85
N SER A 76 -21.31 1.38 -5.10
CA SER A 76 -22.48 0.52 -5.18
C SER A 76 -22.81 -0.06 -3.80
N ASN A 77 -23.99 -0.66 -3.64
CA ASN A 77 -24.36 -1.32 -2.37
C ASN A 77 -23.67 -2.69 -2.20
N GLU A 78 -22.88 -3.14 -3.17
CA GLU A 78 -22.22 -4.46 -3.18
C GLU A 78 -20.79 -4.41 -2.62
N GLU A 79 -20.23 -3.21 -2.47
CA GLU A 79 -18.89 -2.96 -1.97
C GLU A 79 -19.00 -2.11 -0.68
N PRO A 80 -18.26 -2.43 0.40
CA PRO A 80 -18.23 -1.57 1.58
C PRO A 80 -17.40 -0.30 1.30
N ASP A 81 -17.53 0.71 2.15
CA ASP A 81 -16.52 1.77 2.23
C ASP A 81 -15.18 1.17 2.69
N TYR A 82 -14.07 1.83 2.35
CA TYR A 82 -12.74 1.41 2.79
C TYR A 82 -11.98 2.54 3.48
N SER A 83 -11.29 2.19 4.55
CA SER A 83 -10.17 2.97 5.07
C SER A 83 -8.91 2.50 4.37
N VAL A 84 -8.17 3.42 3.75
CA VAL A 84 -6.95 3.12 2.98
C VAL A 84 -5.82 3.99 3.47
N VAL A 85 -4.66 3.40 3.73
CA VAL A 85 -3.39 4.10 3.97
C VAL A 85 -2.43 3.75 2.85
N ALA A 86 -1.99 4.75 2.10
CA ALA A 86 -0.89 4.61 1.16
C ALA A 86 0.43 5.04 1.81
N VAL A 87 1.43 4.17 1.76
CA VAL A 87 2.82 4.46 2.13
C VAL A 87 3.61 4.72 0.87
N VAL A 88 4.08 5.94 0.72
CA VAL A 88 4.71 6.46 -0.50
C VAL A 88 6.21 6.57 -0.31
N THR A 89 6.97 5.84 -1.12
CA THR A 89 8.43 5.90 -1.16
C THR A 89 8.95 6.36 -2.50
N THR A 90 10.10 7.04 -2.47
CA THR A 90 10.82 7.39 -3.69
C THR A 90 11.67 6.18 -4.09
N GLY A 91 11.64 5.82 -5.37
CA GLY A 91 12.56 4.84 -5.96
C GLY A 91 13.12 5.36 -7.28
N GLN A 92 13.94 4.54 -7.93
CA GLN A 92 14.56 4.88 -9.22
C GLN A 92 14.01 4.00 -10.35
N ASP A 93 13.77 4.62 -11.50
CA ASP A 93 13.57 3.90 -12.75
C ASP A 93 14.90 3.56 -13.44
N GLU A 94 14.81 2.82 -14.54
CA GLU A 94 15.97 2.40 -15.34
C GLU A 94 16.80 3.54 -15.96
N TYR A 95 16.27 4.76 -16.00
CA TYR A 95 16.98 5.96 -16.48
C TYR A 95 17.53 6.80 -15.31
N GLY A 96 17.48 6.28 -14.08
CA GLY A 96 17.91 6.98 -12.86
C GLY A 96 16.96 8.10 -12.44
N ARG A 97 15.75 8.17 -13.00
CA ARG A 97 14.76 9.18 -12.62
C ARG A 97 14.03 8.75 -11.36
N SER A 98 13.90 9.67 -10.42
CA SER A 98 13.12 9.47 -9.20
C SER A 98 11.63 9.49 -9.49
N THR A 99 10.91 8.48 -9.00
CA THR A 99 9.44 8.42 -9.03
C THR A 99 8.88 7.83 -7.73
N SER A 100 7.59 8.01 -7.50
CA SER A 100 6.89 7.55 -6.30
C SER A 100 6.33 6.13 -6.51
N PHE A 101 6.57 5.27 -5.54
CA PHE A 101 6.04 3.91 -5.46
C PHE A 101 5.20 3.77 -4.20
N TYR A 102 4.15 2.98 -4.28
CA TYR A 102 3.11 2.94 -3.27
C TYR A 102 2.93 1.52 -2.76
N ARG A 103 2.88 1.38 -1.44
CA ARG A 103 2.28 0.22 -0.75
C ARG A 103 0.99 0.69 -0.11
N TYR A 104 -0.10 0.00 -0.41
CA TYR A 104 -1.43 0.33 0.09
C TYR A 104 -1.82 -0.70 1.15
N PHE A 105 -2.40 -0.20 2.23
CA PHE A 105 -3.05 -1.00 3.27
C PHE A 105 -4.51 -0.58 3.33
N LEU A 106 -5.44 -1.53 3.37
CA LEU A 106 -6.86 -1.24 3.40
C LEU A 106 -7.64 -2.20 4.29
N CYS A 107 -8.69 -1.67 4.88
CA CYS A 107 -9.67 -2.41 5.69
C CYS A 107 -11.07 -1.88 5.36
N SER A 108 -12.07 -2.75 5.35
CA SER A 108 -13.48 -2.39 5.18
C SER A 108 -13.94 -1.47 6.32
N GLY A 109 -14.78 -0.48 6.02
CA GLY A 109 -15.29 0.51 6.96
C GLY A 109 -14.54 1.85 6.91
N LYS A 110 -15.22 2.92 7.33
CA LYS A 110 -14.74 4.31 7.23
C LYS A 110 -13.88 4.81 8.41
N ASP A 111 -13.93 4.13 9.55
CA ASP A 111 -13.29 4.57 10.80
C ASP A 111 -12.08 3.71 11.19
N ASN A 112 -11.40 3.10 10.21
CA ASN A 112 -10.35 2.10 10.44
C ASN A 112 -8.93 2.59 10.06
N ILE A 113 -8.76 3.84 9.64
CA ILE A 113 -7.43 4.42 9.33
C ILE A 113 -6.47 4.28 10.53
N TRP A 114 -6.93 4.61 11.73
CA TRP A 114 -6.09 4.53 12.93
C TRP A 114 -5.68 3.10 13.27
N GLN A 115 -6.51 2.09 12.96
CA GLN A 115 -6.18 0.69 13.20
C GLN A 115 -5.12 0.18 12.21
N ILE A 116 -5.18 0.65 10.97
CA ILE A 116 -4.12 0.40 9.98
C ILE A 116 -2.81 1.00 10.47
N LEU A 117 -2.83 2.24 10.97
CA LEU A 117 -1.63 2.90 11.50
C LEU A 117 -1.10 2.22 12.75
N ASP A 118 -1.96 1.77 13.67
CA ASP A 118 -1.55 1.03 14.87
C ASP A 118 -0.93 -0.33 14.53
N TRP A 119 -1.51 -1.05 13.57
CA TRP A 119 -0.92 -2.28 13.05
C TRP A 119 0.45 -2.02 12.41
N ILE A 120 0.57 -1.00 11.54
CA ILE A 120 1.85 -0.62 10.92
C ILE A 120 2.89 -0.29 12.00
N ASN A 121 2.53 0.50 13.00
CA ASN A 121 3.41 0.85 14.11
C ASN A 121 3.89 -0.40 14.86
N THR A 122 2.99 -1.36 15.11
CA THR A 122 3.35 -2.66 15.71
C THR A 122 4.34 -3.44 14.84
N GLN A 123 4.15 -3.46 13.51
CA GLN A 123 5.08 -4.10 12.59
C GLN A 123 6.46 -3.41 12.59
N GLN A 124 6.49 -2.08 12.63
CA GLN A 124 7.73 -1.31 12.69
C GLN A 124 8.52 -1.57 13.98
N GLN A 125 7.83 -1.73 15.12
CA GLN A 125 8.47 -2.14 16.38
C GLN A 125 9.12 -3.53 16.29
N GLN A 126 8.65 -4.38 15.37
CA GLN A 126 9.22 -5.70 15.08
C GLN A 126 10.28 -5.65 13.96
N GLY A 127 10.66 -4.46 13.48
CA GLY A 127 11.66 -4.27 12.44
C GLY A 127 11.14 -4.43 11.01
N ILE A 128 9.83 -4.53 10.81
CA ILE A 128 9.21 -4.65 9.48
C ILE A 128 8.87 -3.25 8.96
N ASN A 129 9.46 -2.87 7.83
CA ASN A 129 9.27 -1.56 7.24
C ASN A 129 8.06 -1.56 6.28
N PRO A 130 7.04 -0.69 6.46
CA PRO A 130 5.83 -0.69 5.63
C PRO A 130 6.03 -0.05 4.24
N VAL A 131 7.27 0.12 3.80
CA VAL A 131 7.59 0.72 2.51
C VAL A 131 7.35 -0.24 1.36
N PHE A 132 7.26 0.31 0.15
CA PHE A 132 7.24 -0.48 -1.06
C PHE A 132 8.53 -1.32 -1.19
N ASN A 133 8.36 -2.63 -1.35
CA ASN A 133 9.44 -3.56 -1.65
C ASN A 133 8.97 -4.55 -2.72
N PRO A 134 9.51 -4.49 -3.95
CA PRO A 134 9.07 -5.36 -5.03
C PRO A 134 9.59 -6.80 -4.92
N SER A 135 10.51 -7.08 -3.99
CA SER A 135 10.98 -8.45 -3.71
C SER A 135 10.11 -9.18 -2.68
N GLU A 136 9.21 -8.48 -1.99
CA GLU A 136 8.23 -9.15 -1.12
C GLU A 136 7.28 -10.01 -1.94
N THR A 137 6.82 -11.11 -1.34
CA THR A 137 5.73 -11.91 -1.88
C THR A 137 4.58 -11.90 -0.88
N LYS A 138 3.39 -11.57 -1.35
CA LYS A 138 2.14 -11.67 -0.60
C LYS A 138 1.23 -12.67 -1.30
N GLU A 139 0.42 -13.36 -0.51
CA GLU A 139 -0.48 -14.39 -1.02
C GLU A 139 -1.93 -13.91 -0.95
N VAL A 140 -2.65 -14.11 -2.05
CA VAL A 140 -4.08 -13.85 -2.13
C VAL A 140 -4.83 -14.67 -1.08
N GLY A 141 -5.74 -14.04 -0.36
CA GLY A 141 -6.53 -14.67 0.71
C GLY A 141 -5.82 -14.74 2.06
N LYS A 142 -4.61 -14.17 2.19
CA LYS A 142 -3.89 -14.07 3.47
C LYS A 142 -3.74 -12.61 3.92
N PRO A 143 -4.82 -11.97 4.44
CA PRO A 143 -4.71 -10.64 5.04
C PRO A 143 -3.86 -10.65 6.31
N ASN A 144 -3.37 -9.47 6.67
CA ASN A 144 -2.78 -9.25 7.99
C ASN A 144 -3.90 -9.15 9.03
N GLN A 145 -3.70 -9.80 10.17
CA GLN A 145 -4.68 -9.82 11.26
C GLN A 145 -4.25 -8.83 12.35
N HIS A 146 -5.12 -7.90 12.72
CA HIS A 146 -4.85 -6.94 13.78
C HIS A 146 -5.91 -7.03 14.88
N LYS A 147 -5.45 -7.31 16.11
CA LYS A 147 -6.30 -7.45 17.30
C LYS A 147 -6.50 -6.09 17.96
N ILE A 148 -7.75 -5.64 18.03
CA ILE A 148 -8.12 -4.40 18.70
C ILE A 148 -8.39 -4.68 20.17
N THR A 149 -7.65 -3.98 21.02
CA THR A 149 -7.95 -3.91 22.45
C THR A 149 -8.72 -2.62 22.67
N LYS A 150 -10.02 -2.71 22.95
CA LYS A 150 -10.81 -1.54 23.35
C LYS A 150 -10.32 -1.13 24.74
N ASN A 151 -9.77 0.08 24.84
CA ASN A 151 -9.47 0.72 26.13
C ASN A 151 -10.75 1.02 26.90
#